data_AF-A0ABD6QII4-F1
#
_entry.id   AF-A0ABD6QII4-F1
#
_cell.length_a   1.000
_cell.length_b   1.000
_cell.length_c   1.000
_cell.angle_alpha   90.00
_cell.angle_beta   90.00
_cell.angle_gamma   90.00
#
_symmetry.space_group_name_H-M   'P 1'
#
loop_
_entity.id
_entity.type
_entity.pdbx_description
1 polymer ?
#
loop_
_entity_poly.entity_id
_entity_poly.type
_entity_poly.pdbx_seq_one_letter_code
_entity_poly.pdbx_strand_id
1 'polypeptide(L)'
;MTSDLPSAATHSIALDMAEVTDSLYPGISIIGGTAIAFTVFLCAVDYWSNKASFKELARLLTHSSMFWVRWPHERIWFAPYGELAAEADRCESIIGYVHSKKRSPGKRFGDAVSRHNYNVEREVATYQGMLAAVHAAMNYAVSQGRGPQLPSN
;
A
#
# COMPACT_ATOMS: atom_id res chain seq x y z
N MET A 1 -64.67 35.42 38.17
CA MET A 1 -64.87 34.69 36.90
C MET A 1 -64.50 35.67 35.81
N THR A 2 -63.36 35.58 35.14
CA THR A 2 -62.88 34.45 34.33
C THR A 2 -61.36 34.56 34.19
N SER A 3 -60.64 33.47 34.48
CA SER A 3 -59.20 33.36 34.32
C SER A 3 -58.91 32.09 33.53
N ASP A 4 -59.22 32.11 32.23
CA ASP A 4 -58.95 31.00 31.31
C ASP A 4 -58.25 31.58 30.08
N LEU A 5 -56.92 31.65 30.07
CA LEU A 5 -56.08 31.68 28.86
C LEU A 5 -54.59 31.73 29.24
N PRO A 6 -53.97 30.56 29.45
CA PRO A 6 -52.68 30.33 28.79
C PRO A 6 -52.55 28.90 28.22
N SER A 7 -53.64 28.26 27.78
CA SER A 7 -53.60 26.86 27.31
C SER A 7 -53.38 26.71 25.79
N ALA A 8 -53.70 27.71 24.98
CA ALA A 8 -53.65 27.58 23.52
C ALA A 8 -52.25 27.83 22.93
N ALA A 9 -51.46 28.74 23.53
CA ALA A 9 -50.14 29.11 23.03
C ALA A 9 -49.08 28.02 23.29
N THR A 10 -49.24 27.24 24.35
CA THR A 10 -48.30 26.16 24.70
C THR A 10 -48.48 24.95 23.79
N HIS A 11 -49.70 24.72 23.30
CA HIS A 11 -50.00 23.63 22.37
C HIS A 11 -49.45 23.90 20.96
N SER A 12 -49.50 25.15 20.48
CA SER A 12 -48.98 25.50 19.15
C SER A 12 -47.46 25.44 19.09
N ILE A 13 -46.74 25.86 20.15
CA ILE A 13 -45.27 25.79 20.19
C ILE A 13 -44.78 24.33 20.25
N ALA A 14 -45.49 23.45 20.96
CA ALA A 14 -45.14 22.04 21.06
C ALA A 14 -45.34 21.28 19.74
N LEU A 15 -46.38 21.63 18.97
CA LEU A 15 -46.69 21.01 17.68
C LEU A 15 -45.69 21.46 16.59
N ASP A 16 -45.29 22.73 16.61
CA ASP A 16 -44.30 23.31 15.68
C ASP A 16 -42.89 22.73 15.92
N MET A 17 -42.51 22.48 17.17
CA MET A 17 -41.25 21.80 17.49
C MET A 17 -41.24 20.31 17.10
N ALA A 18 -42.39 19.62 17.22
CA ALA A 18 -42.51 18.22 16.85
C ALA A 18 -42.39 18.01 15.32
N GLU A 19 -42.97 18.90 14.52
CA GLU A 19 -42.92 18.85 13.06
C GLU A 19 -41.51 19.17 12.52
N VAL A 20 -40.78 20.08 13.17
CA VAL A 20 -39.39 20.40 12.81
C VAL A 20 -38.43 19.25 13.16
N THR A 21 -38.68 18.49 14.23
CA THR A 21 -37.87 17.31 14.57
C THR A 21 -38.08 16.13 13.62
N ASP A 22 -39.29 15.93 13.09
CA ASP A 22 -39.57 14.87 12.11
C ASP A 22 -39.00 15.19 10.72
N SER A 23 -38.90 16.47 10.36
CA SER A 23 -38.44 16.92 9.05
C SER A 23 -36.91 16.86 8.85
N LEU A 24 -36.13 17.01 9.92
CA LEU A 24 -34.65 17.03 9.83
C LEU A 24 -33.98 15.66 10.09
N TYR A 25 -34.72 14.70 10.64
CA TYR A 25 -34.21 13.38 11.00
C TYR A 25 -33.75 12.49 9.83
N PRO A 26 -34.43 12.44 8.66
CA PRO A 26 -34.02 11.54 7.58
C PRO A 26 -32.75 12.03 6.87
N GLY A 27 -32.56 13.35 6.71
CA GLY A 27 -31.42 13.91 5.99
C GLY A 27 -30.08 13.69 6.69
N ILE A 28 -30.03 13.90 8.01
CA ILE A 28 -28.80 13.74 8.81
C ILE A 28 -28.40 12.25 8.91
N SER A 29 -29.39 11.35 8.99
CA SER A 29 -29.16 9.90 9.06
C SER A 29 -28.60 9.32 7.76
N ILE A 30 -29.03 9.82 6.61
CA ILE A 30 -28.52 9.38 5.30
C ILE A 30 -27.07 9.84 5.09
N ILE A 31 -26.72 11.07 5.49
CA ILE A 31 -25.35 11.61 5.38
C ILE A 31 -24.40 10.87 6.34
N GLY A 32 -24.82 10.63 7.58
CA GLY A 32 -24.04 9.84 8.53
C GLY A 32 -23.84 8.39 8.08
N GLY A 33 -24.91 7.74 7.60
CA GLY A 33 -24.87 6.37 7.10
C GLY A 33 -23.98 6.22 5.86
N THR A 34 -24.05 7.17 4.92
CA THR A 34 -23.18 7.18 3.73
C THR A 34 -21.72 7.43 4.07
N ALA A 35 -21.42 8.34 5.01
CA ALA A 35 -20.04 8.57 5.47
C ALA A 35 -19.43 7.34 6.15
N ILE A 36 -20.20 6.64 6.99
CA ILE A 36 -19.74 5.40 7.65
C ILE A 36 -19.54 4.30 6.60
N ALA A 37 -20.51 4.08 5.70
CA ALA A 37 -20.40 3.09 4.64
C ALA A 37 -19.22 3.36 3.71
N PHE A 38 -18.98 4.63 3.36
CA PHE A 38 -17.83 5.05 2.55
C PHE A 38 -16.50 4.82 3.28
N THR A 39 -16.44 5.10 4.58
CA THR A 39 -15.23 4.85 5.39
C THR A 39 -14.92 3.36 5.46
N VAL A 40 -15.92 2.52 5.74
CA VAL A 40 -15.76 1.06 5.76
C VAL A 40 -15.36 0.54 4.38
N PHE A 41 -15.94 1.09 3.32
CA PHE A 41 -15.57 0.75 1.95
C PHE A 41 -14.11 1.09 1.63
N LEU A 42 -13.65 2.30 1.96
CA LEU A 42 -12.25 2.69 1.78
C LEU A 42 -11.30 1.80 2.61
N CYS A 43 -11.63 1.53 3.88
CA CYS A 43 -10.84 0.62 4.71
C CYS A 43 -10.78 -0.80 4.13
N ALA A 44 -11.88 -1.29 3.54
CA ALA A 44 -11.90 -2.58 2.87
C ALA A 44 -11.04 -2.56 1.61
N VAL A 45 -11.13 -1.52 0.77
CA VAL A 45 -10.29 -1.36 -0.43
C VAL A 45 -8.81 -1.32 -0.07
N ASP A 46 -8.42 -0.55 0.95
CA ASP A 46 -7.05 -0.49 1.45
C ASP A 46 -6.59 -1.85 1.98
N TYR A 47 -7.44 -2.55 2.75
CA TYR A 47 -7.14 -3.88 3.27
C TYR A 47 -6.92 -4.91 2.14
N TRP A 48 -7.82 -4.95 1.16
CA TRP A 48 -7.72 -5.86 0.01
C TRP A 48 -6.53 -5.52 -0.89
N SER A 49 -6.26 -4.23 -1.13
CA SER A 49 -5.12 -3.78 -1.92
C SER A 49 -3.81 -4.14 -1.23
N ASN A 50 -3.71 -3.93 0.08
CA ASN A 50 -2.52 -4.28 0.85
C ASN A 50 -2.31 -5.80 0.88
N LYS A 51 -3.38 -6.59 0.97
CA LYS A 51 -3.32 -8.06 0.92
C LYS A 51 -2.87 -8.58 -0.46
N ALA A 52 -3.41 -8.03 -1.54
CA ALA A 52 -3.00 -8.36 -2.89
C ALA A 52 -1.52 -8.00 -3.14
N SER A 53 -1.13 -6.82 -2.68
CA SER A 53 0.24 -6.33 -2.81
C SER A 53 1.24 -7.13 -1.98
N PHE A 54 0.86 -7.56 -0.77
CA PHE A 54 1.68 -8.46 0.05
C PHE A 54 1.87 -9.83 -0.62
N LYS A 55 0.82 -10.38 -1.24
CA LYS A 55 0.90 -11.65 -1.99
C LYS A 55 1.86 -11.53 -3.17
N GLU A 56 1.81 -10.41 -3.89
CA GLU A 56 2.72 -10.15 -5.01
C GLU A 56 4.17 -9.99 -4.54
N LEU A 57 4.38 -9.25 -3.45
CA LEU A 57 5.71 -9.15 -2.83
C LEU A 57 6.23 -10.52 -2.41
N ALA A 58 5.43 -11.33 -1.71
CA ALA A 58 5.83 -12.66 -1.29
C ALA A 58 6.22 -13.54 -2.48
N ARG A 59 5.53 -13.39 -3.62
CA ARG A 59 5.87 -14.07 -4.87
C ARG A 59 7.20 -13.57 -5.44
N LEU A 60 7.43 -12.26 -5.50
CA LEU A 60 8.70 -11.66 -5.95
C LEU A 60 9.88 -12.13 -5.09
N LEU A 61 9.72 -12.10 -3.76
CA LEU A 61 10.72 -12.59 -2.81
C LEU A 61 11.02 -14.07 -3.00
N THR A 62 10.00 -14.87 -3.28
CA THR A 62 10.17 -16.30 -3.56
C THR A 62 10.90 -16.54 -4.87
N HIS A 63 10.60 -15.79 -5.93
CA HIS A 63 11.32 -15.91 -7.20
C HIS A 63 12.78 -15.45 -7.09
N SER A 64 13.03 -14.36 -6.36
CA SER A 64 14.39 -13.89 -6.06
C SER A 64 15.16 -14.94 -5.27
N SER A 65 14.58 -15.51 -4.22
CA SER A 65 15.27 -16.55 -3.44
C SER A 65 15.60 -17.80 -4.27
N MET A 66 14.68 -18.24 -5.14
CA MET A 66 14.97 -19.34 -6.08
C MET A 66 16.11 -19.02 -7.04
N PHE A 67 16.22 -17.77 -7.51
CA PHE A 67 17.32 -17.33 -8.35
C PHE A 67 18.66 -17.42 -7.58
N TRP A 68 18.71 -16.88 -6.37
CA TRP A 68 19.94 -16.89 -5.55
C TRP A 68 20.35 -18.28 -5.05
N VAL A 69 19.40 -19.21 -4.90
CA VAL A 69 19.71 -20.64 -4.64
C VAL A 69 20.41 -21.28 -5.84
N ARG A 70 19.97 -20.94 -7.05
CA ARG A 70 20.55 -21.47 -8.29
C ARG A 70 21.89 -20.82 -8.61
N TRP A 71 21.98 -19.51 -8.38
CA TRP A 71 23.13 -18.67 -8.70
C TRP A 71 23.64 -17.96 -7.44
N PRO A 72 24.32 -18.68 -6.52
CA PRO A 72 24.95 -18.04 -5.38
C PRO A 72 26.06 -17.07 -5.84
N HIS A 73 26.48 -16.16 -4.97
CA HIS A 73 27.40 -15.04 -5.26
C HIS A 73 28.59 -15.36 -6.19
N GLU A 74 29.21 -16.53 -6.06
CA GLU A 74 30.35 -16.93 -6.90
C GLU A 74 29.95 -17.41 -8.31
N ARG A 75 28.71 -17.91 -8.47
CA ARG A 75 28.20 -18.48 -9.72
C ARG A 75 27.39 -17.50 -10.56
N ILE A 76 27.03 -16.34 -10.01
CA ILE A 76 26.22 -15.33 -10.71
C ILE A 76 26.85 -14.86 -12.04
N TRP A 77 28.18 -14.88 -12.15
CA TRP A 77 28.94 -14.51 -13.35
C TRP A 77 28.75 -15.47 -14.55
N PHE A 78 28.24 -16.68 -14.27
CA PHE A 78 27.94 -17.70 -15.28
C PHE A 78 26.45 -17.73 -15.65
N ALA A 79 25.60 -16.99 -14.92
CA ALA A 79 24.17 -16.95 -15.21
C ALA A 79 23.92 -16.33 -16.59
N PRO A 80 22.89 -16.82 -17.33
CA PRO A 80 22.54 -16.26 -18.62
C PRO A 80 21.98 -14.83 -18.45
N TYR A 81 22.28 -13.95 -19.41
CA TYR A 81 21.92 -12.53 -19.34
C TYR A 81 20.41 -12.29 -19.15
N GLY A 82 19.56 -13.11 -19.79
CA GLY A 82 18.11 -13.00 -19.60
C GLY A 82 17.64 -13.29 -18.17
N GLU A 83 18.31 -14.21 -17.46
CA GLU A 83 18.00 -14.48 -16.05
C GLU A 83 18.53 -13.36 -15.14
N LEU A 84 19.70 -12.79 -15.46
CA LEU A 84 20.24 -11.63 -14.74
C LEU A 84 19.34 -10.40 -14.88
N ALA A 85 18.91 -10.07 -16.10
CA ALA A 85 18.01 -8.95 -16.35
C ALA A 85 16.67 -9.13 -15.60
N ALA A 86 16.09 -10.34 -15.66
CA ALA A 86 14.85 -10.63 -14.94
C ALA A 86 15.00 -10.55 -13.41
N GLU A 87 16.18 -10.83 -12.85
CA GLU A 87 16.44 -10.63 -11.42
C GLU A 87 16.66 -9.15 -11.08
N ALA A 88 17.32 -8.38 -11.95
CA ALA A 88 17.45 -6.93 -11.78
C ALA A 88 16.08 -6.26 -11.67
N ASP A 89 15.17 -6.54 -12.62
CA ASP A 89 13.79 -6.00 -12.61
C ASP A 89 13.01 -6.39 -11.34
N ARG A 90 13.23 -7.62 -10.83
CA ARG A 90 12.63 -8.10 -9.59
C ARG A 90 13.16 -7.36 -8.37
N CYS A 91 14.48 -7.17 -8.28
CA CYS A 91 15.11 -6.39 -7.22
C CYS A 91 14.61 -4.94 -7.22
N GLU A 92 14.48 -4.30 -8.38
CA GLU A 92 13.90 -2.94 -8.49
C GLU A 92 12.44 -2.90 -8.01
N SER A 93 11.64 -3.89 -8.40
CA SER A 93 10.25 -4.02 -7.96
C SER A 93 10.11 -4.16 -6.43
N ILE A 94 10.99 -4.97 -5.81
CA ILE A 94 11.04 -5.14 -4.35
C ILE A 94 11.44 -3.82 -3.67
N ILE A 95 12.49 -3.15 -4.15
CA ILE A 95 12.93 -1.86 -3.62
C ILE A 95 11.81 -0.81 -3.73
N GLY A 96 11.13 -0.75 -4.87
CA GLY A 96 10.00 0.16 -5.10
C GLY A 96 8.83 -0.10 -4.15
N TYR A 97 8.48 -1.37 -3.91
CA TYR A 97 7.44 -1.74 -2.96
C TYR A 97 7.80 -1.35 -1.52
N VAL A 98 9.06 -1.56 -1.12
CA VAL A 98 9.51 -1.23 0.22
C VAL A 98 9.54 0.30 0.43
N HIS A 99 9.96 1.06 -0.59
CA HIS A 99 9.91 2.52 -0.57
C HIS A 99 8.48 3.09 -0.54
N SER A 100 7.53 2.50 -1.27
CA SER A 100 6.13 2.96 -1.27
C SER A 100 5.50 2.77 0.12
N LYS A 101 5.85 1.70 0.83
CA LYS A 101 5.41 1.44 2.20
C LYS A 101 5.94 2.48 3.19
N LYS A 102 7.17 2.96 3.02
CA LYS A 102 7.77 4.05 3.82
C LYS A 102 7.02 5.38 3.68
N ARG A 103 6.33 5.62 2.56
CA ARG A 103 5.56 6.86 2.30
C ARG A 103 4.19 6.90 3.00
N SER A 104 3.80 5.86 3.73
CA SER A 104 2.52 5.77 4.44
C SER A 104 2.56 6.02 5.97
N PRO A 105 3.33 6.99 6.53
CA PRO A 105 3.28 7.24 7.96
C PRO A 105 2.04 8.07 8.30
N GLY A 106 0.94 7.38 8.65
CA GLY A 106 -0.06 7.97 9.53
C GLY A 106 0.64 8.45 10.80
N LYS A 107 0.50 9.75 11.08
CA LYS A 107 1.24 10.62 12.01
C LYS A 107 1.30 10.23 13.51
N ARG A 108 1.28 8.96 13.91
CA ARG A 108 1.26 8.56 15.34
C ARG A 108 2.17 7.35 15.56
N PHE A 109 2.95 7.35 16.65
CA PHE A 109 3.91 6.32 17.14
C PHE A 109 5.38 6.46 16.72
N GLY A 110 6.10 7.40 17.34
CA GLY A 110 7.52 7.71 17.04
C GLY A 110 8.53 6.57 17.24
N ASP A 111 8.30 5.62 18.15
CA ASP A 111 9.31 4.57 18.45
C ASP A 111 9.09 3.27 17.67
N ALA A 112 7.83 2.84 17.52
CA ALA A 112 7.48 1.65 16.74
C ALA A 112 7.69 1.87 15.24
N VAL A 113 7.38 3.08 14.73
CA VAL A 113 7.65 3.48 13.35
C VAL A 113 9.16 3.53 13.09
N SER A 114 9.96 4.01 14.05
CA SER A 114 11.43 4.06 13.88
C SER A 114 12.08 2.68 13.79
N ARG A 115 11.68 1.70 14.63
CA ARG A 115 12.16 0.31 14.49
C ARG A 115 11.69 -0.35 13.21
N HIS A 116 10.44 -0.10 12.81
CA HIS A 116 9.92 -0.61 11.54
C HIS A 116 10.72 -0.06 10.35
N ASN A 117 11.00 1.25 10.35
CA ASN A 117 11.79 1.90 9.32
C ASN A 117 13.23 1.39 9.27
N TYR A 118 13.86 1.11 10.41
CA TYR A 118 15.21 0.53 10.45
C TYR A 118 15.27 -0.86 9.81
N ASN A 119 14.31 -1.74 10.12
CA ASN A 119 14.25 -3.06 9.51
C ASN A 119 14.00 -2.97 7.99
N VAL A 120 13.11 -2.07 7.58
CA VAL A 120 12.83 -1.75 6.18
C VAL A 120 14.08 -1.23 5.46
N GLU A 121 14.84 -0.31 6.07
CA GLU A 121 16.08 0.23 5.48
C GLU A 121 17.17 -0.83 5.34
N ARG A 122 17.28 -1.74 6.31
CA ARG A 122 18.19 -2.89 6.22
C ARG A 122 17.82 -3.82 5.07
N GLU A 123 16.54 -4.10 4.87
CA GLU A 123 16.05 -4.90 3.75
C GLU A 123 16.35 -4.20 2.41
N VAL A 124 16.08 -2.89 2.30
CA VAL A 124 16.42 -2.10 1.10
C VAL A 124 17.91 -2.16 0.79
N ALA A 125 18.77 -1.94 1.79
CA ALA A 125 20.22 -2.00 1.60
C ALA A 125 20.68 -3.38 1.12
N THR A 126 20.04 -4.45 1.59
CA THR A 126 20.32 -5.82 1.16
C THR A 126 19.97 -6.02 -0.32
N TYR A 127 18.76 -5.63 -0.75
CA TYR A 127 18.34 -5.75 -2.15
C TYR A 127 19.12 -4.81 -3.08
N GLN A 128 19.53 -3.64 -2.62
CA GLN A 128 20.43 -2.76 -3.38
C GLN A 128 21.80 -3.39 -3.60
N GLY A 129 22.36 -4.08 -2.60
CA GLY A 129 23.60 -4.83 -2.75
C GLY A 129 23.46 -6.00 -3.74
N MET A 130 22.36 -6.73 -3.67
CA MET A 130 22.02 -7.80 -4.62
C MET A 130 21.87 -7.28 -6.04
N LEU A 131 21.16 -6.16 -6.24
CA LEU A 131 21.02 -5.48 -7.53
C LEU A 131 22.38 -5.05 -8.10
N ALA A 132 23.24 -4.47 -7.27
CA ALA A 132 24.58 -4.07 -7.68
C ALA A 132 25.41 -5.27 -8.17
N ALA A 133 25.32 -6.41 -7.48
CA ALA A 133 25.97 -7.65 -7.90
C ALA A 133 25.44 -8.18 -9.25
N VAL A 134 24.11 -8.15 -9.44
CA VAL A 134 23.46 -8.53 -10.71
C VAL A 134 23.91 -7.61 -11.84
N HIS A 135 23.91 -6.29 -11.64
CA HIS A 135 24.40 -5.33 -12.64
C HIS A 135 25.88 -5.52 -12.97
N ALA A 136 26.72 -5.81 -11.97
CA ALA A 136 28.12 -6.14 -12.22
C ALA A 136 28.25 -7.40 -13.09
N ALA A 137 27.46 -8.44 -12.80
CA ALA A 137 27.42 -9.67 -13.59
C ALA A 137 26.88 -9.43 -15.01
N MET A 138 25.88 -8.57 -15.19
CA MET A 138 25.38 -8.16 -16.50
C MET A 138 26.46 -7.44 -17.31
N ASN A 139 27.14 -6.47 -16.72
CA ASN A 139 28.24 -5.75 -17.37
C ASN A 139 29.38 -6.70 -17.76
N TYR A 140 29.68 -7.68 -16.91
CA TYR A 140 30.64 -8.73 -17.23
C TYR A 140 30.15 -9.65 -18.37
N ALA A 141 28.88 -10.05 -18.37
CA ALA A 141 28.32 -10.84 -19.46
C ALA A 141 28.37 -10.08 -20.80
N VAL A 142 28.08 -8.77 -20.79
CA VAL A 142 28.18 -7.89 -21.96
C VAL A 142 29.62 -7.81 -22.47
N SER A 143 30.62 -7.63 -21.59
CA SER A 143 32.02 -7.58 -22.00
C SER A 143 32.53 -8.91 -22.56
N GLN A 144 31.89 -10.02 -22.22
CA GLN A 144 32.14 -11.36 -22.75
C GLN A 144 31.32 -11.67 -24.03
N GLY A 145 30.61 -10.69 -24.60
CA GLY A 145 29.78 -10.89 -25.79
C GLY A 145 28.49 -11.67 -25.54
N ARG A 146 28.12 -11.92 -24.28
CA ARG A 146 26.87 -12.58 -23.85
C ARG A 146 25.75 -11.57 -23.54
N GLY A 147 25.90 -10.33 -24.01
CA GLY A 147 24.95 -9.24 -23.80
C GLY A 147 23.63 -9.42 -24.58
N PRO A 148 22.71 -8.44 -24.49
CA PRO A 148 21.43 -8.51 -25.17
C PRO A 148 21.66 -8.62 -26.69
N GLN A 149 21.16 -9.70 -27.29
CA GLN A 149 21.16 -9.84 -28.74
C GLN A 149 20.11 -8.87 -29.28
N LEU A 150 20.56 -7.72 -29.80
CA LEU A 150 19.66 -6.89 -30.60
C LEU A 150 19.15 -7.73 -31.77
N PRO A 151 17.83 -7.76 -32.03
CA PRO A 151 17.32 -8.38 -33.23
C PRO A 151 17.95 -7.67 -34.44
N SER A 152 18.73 -8.41 -35.24
CA SER A 152 19.23 -7.94 -36.52
C SER A 152 18.04 -7.80 -37.47
N ASN A 153 17.64 -6.57 -37.76
CA ASN A 153 16.69 -6.26 -38.82
C ASN A 153 17.44 -5.97 -40.11
#